data_AF-A0A1U7PTX2-F1
#
_entry.id   AF-A0A1U7PTX2-F1
#
_cell.length_a   1.000
_cell.length_b   1.000
_cell.length_c   1.000
_cell.angle_alpha   90.00
_cell.angle_beta   90.00
_cell.angle_gamma   90.00
#
_symmetry.space_group_name_H-M   'P 1'
#
loop_
_entity.id
_entity.type
_entity.pdbx_description
1 polymer ?
#
loop_
_entity_poly.entity_id
_entity_poly.type
_entity_poly.pdbx_seq_one_letter_code
_entity_poly.pdbx_strand_id
1 'polypeptide(L)' 'MLCCLSIQNISPDMIILDEPTNNLDIQNIEILTSAINDYAGTLIVVSHDNRFLEDININKTISL' A
#
# COMPACT_ATOMS: atom_id res chain seq x y z
N MET A 1 -0.18 12.03 2.65
CA MET A 1 -0.94 11.56 1.47
C MET A 1 -2.01 10.54 1.84
N LEU A 2 -1.75 9.58 2.76
CA LEU A 2 -2.81 8.71 3.33
C LEU A 2 -3.95 9.48 4.05
N CYS A 3 -3.69 10.65 4.65
CA CYS A 3 -4.73 11.43 5.32
C CYS A 3 -5.87 11.91 4.41
N CYS A 4 -5.68 12.01 3.08
CA CYS A 4 -6.73 12.47 2.16
C CYS A 4 -7.76 11.38 1.83
N LEU A 5 -7.42 10.10 2.02
CA LEU A 5 -8.32 8.97 1.76
C LEU A 5 -9.37 8.80 2.86
N SER A 6 -9.10 9.29 4.07
CA SER A 6 -10.03 9.20 5.20
C SER A 6 -11.12 10.29 5.19
N ILE A 7 -11.04 11.28 4.30
CA ILE A 7 -11.95 12.44 4.23
C ILE A 7 -13.06 12.25 3.18
N GLN A 8 -12.91 11.27 2.27
CA GLN A 8 -13.89 11.02 1.21
C GLN A 8 -14.80 9.85 1.62
N ASN A 9 -16.12 10.06 1.57
CA ASN A 9 -17.14 9.05 1.88
C ASN A 9 -17.24 7.93 0.80
N ILE A 10 -16.26 7.89 -0.11
CA ILE A 10 -16.13 7.00 -1.26
C ILE A 10 -14.65 6.62 -1.31
N SER A 11 -14.35 5.33 -1.14
CA SER A 11 -13.01 4.80 -1.37
C SER A 11 -12.65 4.95 -2.86
N PRO A 12 -11.44 5.39 -3.22
CA PRO A 12 -11.04 5.43 -4.62
C PRO A 12 -11.10 4.03 -5.25
N ASP A 13 -11.29 3.96 -6.57
CA ASP A 13 -11.21 2.69 -7.30
C ASP A 13 -9.77 2.20 -7.45
N MET A 14 -8.81 3.13 -7.44
CA MET A 14 -7.38 2.85 -7.61
C MET A 14 -6.51 3.74 -6.72
N ILE A 15 -5.50 3.12 -6.08
CA ILE A 15 -4.44 3.80 -5.34
C ILE A 15 -3.09 3.46 -5.98
N ILE A 16 -2.20 4.47 -6.06
CA ILE A 16 -0.81 4.29 -6.45
C ILE A 16 0.07 4.75 -5.30
N LEU A 17 0.98 3.88 -4.86
CA LEU A 17 1.94 4.15 -3.80
C LEU A 17 3.36 4.05 -4.34
N ASP A 18 4.17 5.08 -4.09
CA ASP A 18 5.58 5.13 -4.43
C ASP A 18 6.42 5.13 -3.14
N GLU A 19 7.20 4.07 -2.95
CA GLU A 19 8.03 3.79 -1.77
C GLU A 19 7.28 3.98 -0.43
N PRO A 20 6.17 3.26 -0.19
CA PRO A 20 5.29 3.54 0.93
C PRO A 20 5.84 3.15 2.31
N THR A 21 6.87 2.29 2.37
CA THR A 21 7.55 1.92 3.62
C THR A 21 8.60 2.93 4.04
N ASN A 22 8.95 3.89 3.18
CA ASN A 22 10.03 4.82 3.45
C ASN A 22 9.72 5.73 4.65
N ASN A 23 10.69 5.89 5.55
CA ASN A 23 10.57 6.63 6.81
C ASN A 23 9.51 6.09 7.79
N LEU A 24 8.99 4.87 7.58
CA LEU A 24 8.11 4.21 8.54
C LEU A 24 8.94 3.31 9.47
N ASP A 25 8.53 3.27 10.74
CA ASP A 25 8.97 2.22 11.65
C ASP A 25 8.19 0.92 11.41
N ILE A 26 8.64 -0.17 12.05
CA ILE A 26 8.05 -1.51 11.88
C ILE A 26 6.55 -1.52 12.22
N GLN A 27 6.14 -0.83 13.27
CA GLN A 27 4.74 -0.78 13.70
C GLN A 27 3.86 -0.11 12.63
N ASN A 28 4.34 0.99 12.06
CA ASN A 28 3.63 1.69 11.00
C ASN A 28 3.61 0.92 9.68
N ILE A 29 4.65 0.12 9.39
CA ILE A 29 4.64 -0.81 8.25
C ILE A 29 3.54 -1.86 8.44
N GLU A 30 3.41 -2.46 9.63
CA GLU A 30 2.35 -3.45 9.90
C GLU A 30 0.94 -2.85 9.73
N ILE A 31 0.72 -1.62 10.21
CA ILE A 31 -0.55 -0.91 10.05
C ILE A 31 -0.85 -0.67 8.57
N LEU A 32 0.14 -0.19 7.81
CA LEU A 32 0.03 0.05 6.37
C LEU A 32 -0.30 -1.24 5.62
N THR A 33 0.43 -2.33 5.91
CA THR A 33 0.20 -3.65 5.32
C THR A 33 -1.21 -4.14 5.59
N SER A 34 -1.71 -4.01 6.83
CA SER A 34 -3.09 -4.38 7.15
C SER A 34 -4.11 -3.55 6.36
N ALA A 35 -3.92 -2.23 6.29
CA ALA A 35 -4.83 -1.35 5.56
C ALA A 35 -4.85 -1.64 4.05
N ILE A 36 -3.70 -2.00 3.48
CA ILE A 36 -3.60 -2.42 2.07
C ILE A 36 -4.32 -3.75 1.83
N ASN A 37 -4.13 -4.74 2.72
CA ASN A 37 -4.79 -6.04 2.58
C ASN A 37 -6.32 -5.95 2.72
N ASP A 38 -6.83 -4.96 3.47
CA ASP A 38 -8.27 -4.71 3.62
C ASP A 38 -8.86 -3.83 2.49
N TYR A 39 -8.03 -3.26 1.62
CA TYR A 39 -8.47 -2.36 0.56
C TYR A 39 -9.04 -3.15 -0.63
N ALA A 40 -10.33 -2.92 -0.93
CA ALA A 40 -11.06 -3.64 -1.97
C ALA A 40 -10.88 -3.08 -3.40
N GLY A 41 -10.14 -1.98 -3.57
CA GLY A 41 -9.86 -1.38 -4.88
C GLY A 41 -8.59 -1.92 -5.53
N THR A 42 -8.18 -1.33 -6.64
CA THR A 42 -6.92 -1.67 -7.30
C THR A 42 -5.75 -0.93 -6.65
N LEU A 43 -4.69 -1.65 -6.29
CA LEU A 43 -3.47 -1.05 -5.75
C LEU A 43 -2.30 -1.26 -6.70
N ILE A 44 -1.56 -0.19 -6.99
CA ILE A 44 -0.27 -0.24 -7.66
C ILE A 44 0.79 0.24 -6.66
N VAL A 45 1.79 -0.60 -6.41
CA VAL A 45 2.88 -0.29 -5.49
C VAL A 45 4.20 -0.30 -6.25
N VAL A 46 5.01 0.72 -6.01
CA VAL A 46 6.43 0.77 -6.35
C VAL A 46 7.20 0.70 -5.04
N SER A 47 8.02 -0.33 -4.86
CA SER A 47 8.89 -0.46 -3.69
C SER A 47 10.08 -1.36 -3.99
N HIS A 48 11.20 -1.10 -3.31
CA HIS A 48 12.36 -1.99 -3.25
C HIS A 48 12.35 -2.93 -2.03
N ASP A 49 11.34 -2.86 -1.15
CA ASP A 49 11.23 -3.67 0.06
C ASP A 49 10.51 -5.00 -0.22
N ASN A 50 11.29 -6.07 -0.40
CA ASN A 50 10.74 -7.39 -0.71
C ASN A 50 9.85 -7.95 0.40
N ARG A 51 10.13 -7.64 1.68
CA ARG A 51 9.33 -8.19 2.79
C ARG A 51 7.94 -7.57 2.79
N PHE A 52 7.87 -6.25 2.63
CA PHE A 52 6.59 -5.57 2.49
C PHE A 52 5.80 -6.06 1.27
N LEU A 53 6.46 -6.26 0.13
CA LEU A 53 5.81 -6.78 -1.09
C LEU A 53 5.26 -8.20 -0.90
N GLU A 54 5.95 -9.06 -0.14
CA GLU A 54 5.46 -10.39 0.23
C GLU A 54 4.24 -10.32 1.15
N ASP A 55 4.22 -9.37 2.10
CA ASP A 55 3.17 -9.25 3.11
C ASP A 55 1.82 -8.71 2.55
N ILE A 56 1.82 -8.03 1.39
CA ILE A 56 0.61 -7.42 0.78
C ILE A 56 -0.07 -8.27 -0.31
N ASN A 57 0.30 -9.55 -0.46
CA ASN A 57 -0.36 -10.53 -1.36
C ASN A 57 -0.53 -10.07 -2.83
N ILE A 58 0.56 -9.61 -3.46
CA ILE A 58 0.53 -9.05 -4.82
C ILE A 58 0.05 -10.09 -5.86
N ASN A 59 -0.92 -9.71 -6.69
CA ASN A 59 -1.42 -10.59 -7.76
C ASN A 59 -0.52 -10.62 -9.00
N LYS A 60 0.23 -9.54 -9.26
CA LYS A 60 1.11 -9.42 -10.42
C LYS A 60 2.28 -8.49 -10.13
N THR A 61 3.49 -8.96 -10.44
CA THR A 61 4.72 -8.17 -10.38
C THR A 61 5.19 -7.81 -11.78
N ILE A 62 5.66 -6.58 -11.96
CA ILE A 62 6.29 -6.11 -13.21
C ILE A 62 7.71 -5.68 -12.84
N SER A 63 8.70 -6.31 -13.46
CA SER A 63 10.10 -5.90 -13.36
C SER A 63 10.48 -5.18 -14.65
N LEU A 64 11.01 -3.96 -14.53
CA LEU A 64 11.52 -3.15 -15.63
C LEU A 64 13.03 -3.30 -15.76
#